data_AF-A0A7W1XWD1-F1
#
_entry.id   AF-A0A7W1XWD1-F1
#
_cell.length_a   1.000
_cell.length_b   1.000
_cell.length_c   1.000
_cell.angle_alpha   90.00
_cell.angle_beta   90.00
_cell.angle_gamma   90.00
#
_symmetry.space_group_name_H-M   'P 1'
#
loop_
_entity.id
_entity.type
_entity.pdbx_description
1 polymer ?
#
loop_
_entity_poly.entity_id
_entity_poly.type
_entity_poly.pdbx_seq_one_letter_code
_entity_poly.pdbx_strand_id
1 'polypeptide(L)'
;MSDSPSDHRILIANRGECASRLIRAFTELQLETIAVFSEADRDAPFVREATHSFHLGASPASESYLRIDRLIEAGRHHGATAIHPGWGFLSENPEFARAVEAEGWIFIGPTAEHARDLGDKVTARTLASKAGVPCTPAWSPEPDLSAEDEGTTWNRKAQEIGYPVLVKAVSGGGGKGMRIVRDAEELTEALPAARREALSSFNDDRVFLEKFVEPARHIEVQVLGDGKGEVAIIGDRECSLQRRHQKLVEEAPAANIRGEIREAMQEAARSLAQSVDYRGAGTVEFLLDASGDNFFFLEMNTRLQVEHPVTEEVFGVDMVKLQWSVANGTGIPDGTDGRSPNSHSIEIRVNAEDPVAGFMPSTGRILDCVWPQGEGIRIDTGVESGSTVTPHYDAMIAKIIVTGSDREDATRKLVEAIEQTSISPLVTSIPLGRDLVLSRDFADCQFYTRSIEGDWSDWQMPEVPGDWTAILAACAQKVLSPTGSGRNKARPRGSCWDQLQGVRP
;
A
#
# COMPACT_ATOMS: atom_id res chain seq x y z
N MET A 1 -30.59 -16.62 14.33
CA MET A 1 -30.59 -15.40 13.51
C MET A 1 -31.52 -14.43 14.20
N SER A 2 -30.98 -13.44 14.92
CA SER A 2 -31.79 -12.37 15.49
C SER A 2 -31.97 -11.30 14.41
N ASP A 3 -33.20 -11.13 13.93
CA ASP A 3 -33.62 -10.13 12.94
C ASP A 3 -33.62 -8.68 13.50
N SER A 4 -32.73 -8.32 14.42
CA SER A 4 -32.47 -6.90 14.68
C SER A 4 -31.35 -6.45 13.74
N PRO A 5 -31.48 -5.29 13.07
CA PRO A 5 -30.33 -4.62 12.48
C PRO A 5 -29.24 -4.56 13.55
N SER A 6 -28.00 -4.87 13.18
CA SER A 6 -26.87 -4.68 14.07
C SER A 6 -26.83 -3.20 14.47
N ASP A 7 -26.74 -2.90 15.76
CA ASP A 7 -26.59 -1.53 16.29
C ASP A 7 -25.21 -0.92 15.95
N HIS A 8 -24.38 -1.63 15.16
CA HIS A 8 -23.08 -1.16 14.75
C HIS A 8 -23.11 -0.22 13.55
N ARG A 9 -22.42 0.91 13.72
CA ARG A 9 -22.17 1.89 12.68
C ARG A 9 -20.67 2.17 12.60
N ILE A 10 -20.09 1.96 11.43
CA ILE A 10 -18.65 1.92 11.23
C ILE A 10 -18.18 3.22 10.61
N LEU A 11 -17.33 3.98 11.30
CA LEU A 11 -16.63 5.11 10.70
C LEU A 11 -15.41 4.59 9.93
N ILE A 12 -15.28 5.02 8.68
CA ILE A 12 -14.15 4.67 7.82
C ILE A 12 -13.17 5.83 7.83
N ALA A 13 -12.10 5.73 8.63
CA ALA A 13 -11.12 6.80 8.82
C ALA A 13 -10.05 6.77 7.70
N ASN A 14 -10.49 6.74 6.45
CA ASN A 14 -9.63 6.68 5.27
C ASN A 14 -10.34 7.30 4.05
N ARG A 15 -9.73 7.21 2.86
CA ARG A 15 -10.23 7.80 1.60
C ARG A 15 -9.97 6.89 0.40
N GLY A 16 -10.43 7.33 -0.78
CA GLY A 16 -10.10 6.69 -2.07
C GLY A 16 -10.57 5.25 -2.15
N GLU A 17 -9.81 4.40 -2.85
CA GLU A 17 -10.16 2.98 -3.03
C GLU A 17 -10.25 2.23 -1.70
N CYS A 18 -9.40 2.58 -0.72
CA CYS A 18 -9.46 2.01 0.63
C CYS A 18 -10.84 2.22 1.26
N ALA A 19 -11.34 3.45 1.25
CA ALA A 19 -12.65 3.75 1.81
C ALA A 19 -13.77 3.00 1.07
N SER A 20 -13.77 3.01 -0.27
CA SER A 20 -14.75 2.27 -1.07
C SER A 20 -14.73 0.78 -0.77
N ARG A 21 -13.55 0.14 -0.69
CA ARG A 21 -13.38 -1.28 -0.35
C ARG A 21 -13.99 -1.63 1.01
N LEU A 22 -13.75 -0.80 2.02
CA LEU A 22 -14.27 -1.00 3.37
C LEU A 22 -15.78 -0.80 3.42
N ILE A 23 -16.29 0.27 2.78
CA ILE A 23 -17.74 0.56 2.72
C ILE A 23 -18.49 -0.62 2.09
N ARG A 24 -17.98 -1.18 0.98
CA ARG A 24 -18.61 -2.33 0.32
C ARG A 24 -18.70 -3.54 1.25
N ALA A 25 -17.60 -3.94 1.91
CA ALA A 25 -17.61 -5.08 2.82
C ALA A 25 -18.61 -4.91 3.97
N PHE A 26 -18.64 -3.72 4.60
CA PHE A 26 -19.56 -3.46 5.71
C PHE A 26 -21.02 -3.36 5.24
N THR A 27 -21.26 -2.86 4.02
CA THR A 27 -22.61 -2.84 3.41
C THR A 27 -23.11 -4.26 3.15
N GLU A 28 -22.25 -5.17 2.68
CA GLU A 28 -22.58 -6.59 2.51
C GLU A 28 -22.89 -7.29 3.84
N LEU A 29 -22.28 -6.83 4.94
CA LEU A 29 -22.60 -7.23 6.31
C LEU A 29 -23.85 -6.51 6.88
N GLN A 30 -24.53 -5.69 6.06
CA GLN A 30 -25.70 -4.90 6.45
C GLN A 30 -25.42 -3.92 7.61
N LEU A 31 -24.20 -3.39 7.67
CA LEU A 31 -23.79 -2.36 8.62
C LEU A 31 -23.82 -0.98 7.98
N GLU A 32 -24.22 0.02 8.76
CA GLU A 32 -24.17 1.41 8.30
C GLU A 32 -22.73 1.94 8.36
N THR A 33 -22.39 2.78 7.39
CA THR A 33 -21.02 3.31 7.23
C THR A 33 -21.01 4.84 7.25
N ILE A 34 -19.95 5.40 7.82
CA ILE A 34 -19.69 6.85 7.84
C ILE A 34 -18.39 7.12 7.09
N ALA A 35 -18.48 7.73 5.90
CA ALA A 35 -17.32 8.24 5.19
C ALA A 35 -16.90 9.60 5.74
N VAL A 36 -15.62 9.77 6.04
CA VAL A 36 -15.06 11.09 6.37
C VAL A 36 -14.30 11.65 5.18
N PHE A 37 -14.41 12.95 4.93
CA PHE A 37 -13.79 13.55 3.75
C PHE A 37 -13.19 14.93 4.00
N SER A 38 -12.11 15.23 3.28
CA SER A 38 -11.55 16.58 3.15
C SER A 38 -12.26 17.38 2.07
N GLU A 39 -12.03 18.70 2.00
CA GLU A 39 -12.55 19.53 0.90
C GLU A 39 -12.17 18.99 -0.50
N ALA A 40 -10.95 18.47 -0.67
CA ALA A 40 -10.50 17.91 -1.96
C ALA A 40 -11.23 16.63 -2.37
N ASP A 41 -11.77 15.87 -1.41
CA ASP A 41 -12.46 14.60 -1.66
C ASP A 41 -13.99 14.73 -1.62
N ARG A 42 -14.54 15.95 -1.55
CA ARG A 42 -15.99 16.23 -1.44
C ARG A 42 -16.83 15.45 -2.45
N ASP A 43 -16.34 15.35 -3.68
CA ASP A 43 -17.04 14.71 -4.79
C ASP A 43 -16.48 13.31 -5.13
N ALA A 44 -15.64 12.72 -4.27
CA ALA A 44 -15.07 11.40 -4.49
C ALA A 44 -16.13 10.29 -4.39
N PRO A 45 -16.00 9.17 -5.13
CA PRO A 45 -16.95 8.05 -5.13
C PRO A 45 -17.31 7.54 -3.72
N PHE A 46 -16.31 7.27 -2.88
CA PHE A 46 -16.51 6.71 -1.55
C PHE A 46 -17.42 7.55 -0.64
N VAL A 47 -17.48 8.87 -0.85
CA VAL A 47 -18.37 9.78 -0.08
C VAL A 47 -19.83 9.51 -0.38
N ARG A 48 -20.15 9.13 -1.62
CA ARG A 48 -21.52 8.79 -2.07
C ARG A 48 -21.87 7.33 -1.80
N GLU A 49 -20.87 6.46 -1.68
CA GLU A 49 -21.06 5.03 -1.39
C GLU A 49 -21.51 4.78 0.07
N ALA A 50 -21.08 5.61 1.03
CA ALA A 50 -21.40 5.43 2.44
C ALA A 50 -22.84 5.87 2.81
N THR A 51 -23.36 5.31 3.91
CA THR A 51 -24.68 5.68 4.47
C THR A 51 -24.71 7.14 4.94
N HIS A 52 -23.61 7.57 5.56
CA HIS A 52 -23.43 8.92 6.07
C HIS A 52 -22.07 9.46 5.63
N SER A 53 -21.96 10.80 5.57
CA SER A 53 -20.68 11.44 5.32
C SER A 53 -20.46 12.66 6.20
N PHE A 54 -19.20 12.90 6.57
CA PHE A 54 -18.80 14.01 7.43
C PHE A 54 -17.56 14.73 6.89
N HIS A 55 -17.64 16.06 6.81
CA HIS A 55 -16.55 16.90 6.33
C HIS A 55 -15.56 17.20 7.47
N LEU A 56 -14.31 16.73 7.34
CA LEU A 56 -13.26 16.89 8.36
C LEU A 56 -12.63 18.28 8.36
N GLY A 57 -12.43 18.88 7.18
CA GLY A 57 -11.70 20.12 7.03
C GLY A 57 -10.98 20.26 5.69
N ALA A 58 -9.95 21.10 5.66
CA ALA A 58 -9.21 21.46 4.46
C ALA A 58 -8.47 20.25 3.84
N SER A 59 -8.06 20.41 2.58
CA SER A 59 -7.41 19.37 1.78
C SER A 59 -6.09 18.80 2.33
N PRO A 60 -5.23 19.53 3.06
CA PRO A 60 -4.04 18.91 3.63
C PRO A 60 -4.41 17.82 4.65
N ALA A 61 -3.76 16.65 4.56
CA ALA A 61 -4.04 15.53 5.46
C ALA A 61 -3.82 15.89 6.94
N SER A 62 -2.84 16.74 7.25
CA SER A 62 -2.58 17.29 8.59
C SER A 62 -3.73 18.13 9.16
N GLU A 63 -4.61 18.65 8.31
CA GLU A 63 -5.79 19.44 8.67
C GLU A 63 -7.09 18.64 8.57
N SER A 64 -7.03 17.39 8.10
CA SER A 64 -8.19 16.51 7.88
C SER A 64 -7.93 15.06 8.36
N TYR A 65 -7.46 14.17 7.50
CA TYR A 65 -7.36 12.72 7.78
C TYR A 65 -6.41 12.34 8.92
N LEU A 66 -5.49 13.21 9.31
CA LEU A 66 -4.58 13.01 10.45
C LEU A 66 -5.09 13.69 11.74
N ARG A 67 -6.30 14.26 11.73
CA ARG A 67 -6.90 14.93 12.89
C ARG A 67 -7.77 13.97 13.69
N ILE A 68 -7.14 13.31 14.67
CA ILE A 68 -7.81 12.39 15.61
C ILE A 68 -9.06 13.05 16.24
N ASP A 69 -8.95 14.29 16.69
CA ASP A 69 -10.06 15.03 17.30
C ASP A 69 -11.27 15.18 16.35
N ARG A 70 -11.02 15.44 15.06
CA ARG A 70 -12.06 15.56 14.03
C ARG A 70 -12.69 14.21 13.68
N LEU A 71 -11.91 13.14 13.66
CA LEU A 71 -12.41 11.78 13.42
C LEU A 71 -13.33 11.33 14.56
N ILE A 72 -12.95 11.61 15.82
CA ILE A 72 -13.80 11.35 16.98
C ILE A 72 -15.06 12.24 16.98
N GLU A 73 -14.95 13.52 16.61
CA GLU A 73 -16.10 14.41 16.43
C GLU A 73 -17.10 13.84 15.41
N ALA A 74 -16.61 13.43 14.23
CA ALA A 74 -17.42 12.82 13.17
C ALA A 74 -18.13 11.55 13.65
N GLY A 75 -17.41 10.68 14.37
CA GLY A 75 -17.96 9.46 14.95
C GLY A 75 -19.09 9.77 15.94
N ARG A 76 -18.90 10.74 16.85
CA ARG A 76 -19.94 11.14 17.82
C ARG A 76 -21.17 11.72 17.14
N HIS A 77 -20.97 12.59 16.14
CA HIS A 77 -22.06 13.23 15.40
C HIS A 77 -22.99 12.22 14.75
N HIS A 78 -22.42 11.15 14.20
CA HIS A 78 -23.18 10.08 13.56
C HIS A 78 -23.33 8.83 14.43
N GLY A 79 -23.04 8.86 15.74
CA GLY A 79 -23.23 7.68 16.59
C GLY A 79 -22.47 6.43 16.13
N ALA A 80 -21.21 6.59 15.70
CA ALA A 80 -20.32 5.47 15.42
C ALA A 80 -20.15 4.59 16.67
N THR A 81 -19.99 3.28 16.46
CA THR A 81 -19.64 2.32 17.52
C THR A 81 -18.37 1.55 17.20
N ALA A 82 -17.84 1.72 16.00
CA ALA A 82 -16.54 1.20 15.61
C ALA A 82 -15.87 2.13 14.57
N ILE A 83 -14.54 2.06 14.49
CA ILE A 83 -13.74 2.72 13.46
C ILE A 83 -12.85 1.72 12.76
N HIS A 84 -12.87 1.72 11.43
CA HIS A 84 -11.88 1.06 10.61
C HIS A 84 -10.88 2.10 10.06
N PRO A 85 -9.57 2.00 10.35
CA PRO A 85 -8.61 3.01 9.92
C PRO A 85 -8.10 2.79 8.49
N GLY A 86 -8.34 1.62 7.90
CA GLY A 86 -7.82 1.27 6.58
C GLY A 86 -6.31 1.08 6.61
N TRP A 87 -5.61 1.62 5.61
CA TRP A 87 -4.14 1.62 5.52
C TRP A 87 -3.59 3.02 5.26
N GLY A 88 -2.34 3.27 5.69
CA GLY A 88 -1.79 4.62 5.73
C GLY A 88 -2.46 5.50 6.79
N PHE A 89 -2.25 6.81 6.72
CA PHE A 89 -2.76 7.80 7.69
C PHE A 89 -2.52 7.39 9.15
N LEU A 90 -3.59 7.09 9.89
CA LEU A 90 -3.56 6.77 11.32
C LEU A 90 -3.73 5.26 11.60
N SER A 91 -3.69 4.40 10.59
CA SER A 91 -3.89 2.95 10.75
C SER A 91 -2.88 2.25 11.65
N GLU A 92 -1.66 2.79 11.74
CA GLU A 92 -0.60 2.29 12.63
C GLU A 92 -0.30 3.30 13.75
N ASN A 93 -1.19 4.26 14.02
CA ASN A 93 -1.00 5.27 15.07
C ASN A 93 -1.57 4.78 16.42
N PRO A 94 -0.72 4.55 17.45
CA PRO A 94 -1.16 4.04 18.75
C PRO A 94 -2.11 4.99 19.49
N GLU A 95 -1.95 6.30 19.31
CA GLU A 95 -2.77 7.32 19.98
C GLU A 95 -4.18 7.35 19.42
N PHE A 96 -4.32 7.12 18.11
CA PHE A 96 -5.61 7.01 17.46
C PHE A 96 -6.38 5.78 17.96
N ALA A 97 -5.73 4.60 18.01
CA ALA A 97 -6.34 3.39 18.58
C ALA A 97 -6.83 3.62 20.02
N ARG A 98 -5.99 4.23 20.88
CA ARG A 98 -6.38 4.61 22.26
C ARG A 98 -7.54 5.59 22.30
N ALA A 99 -7.56 6.59 21.42
CA ALA A 99 -8.62 7.59 21.38
C ALA A 99 -9.97 6.96 21.00
N VAL A 100 -9.98 6.01 20.07
CA VAL A 100 -11.19 5.26 19.69
C VAL A 100 -11.70 4.40 20.84
N GLU A 101 -10.81 3.61 21.47
CA GLU A 101 -11.19 2.74 22.59
C GLU A 101 -11.63 3.55 23.83
N ALA A 102 -11.10 4.76 24.03
CA ALA A 102 -11.52 5.66 25.11
C ALA A 102 -12.96 6.19 24.94
N GLU A 103 -13.51 6.21 23.72
CA GLU A 103 -14.94 6.48 23.47
C GLU A 103 -15.83 5.26 23.78
N GLY A 104 -15.23 4.11 24.10
CA GLY A 104 -15.93 2.83 24.20
C GLY A 104 -16.28 2.23 22.83
N TRP A 105 -15.63 2.69 21.75
CA TRP A 105 -15.82 2.17 20.40
C TRP A 105 -14.83 1.06 20.08
N ILE A 106 -15.20 0.21 19.12
CA ILE A 106 -14.32 -0.86 18.60
C ILE A 106 -13.31 -0.25 17.62
N PHE A 107 -12.02 -0.35 17.92
CA PHE A 107 -10.97 -0.11 16.93
C PHE A 107 -10.75 -1.40 16.11
N ILE A 108 -11.10 -1.37 14.82
CA ILE A 108 -10.99 -2.54 13.94
C ILE A 108 -9.56 -2.64 13.42
N GLY A 109 -8.68 -3.21 14.24
CA GLY A 109 -7.25 -3.30 13.97
C GLY A 109 -6.46 -3.83 15.18
N PRO A 110 -5.13 -3.71 15.16
CA PRO A 110 -4.29 -4.06 16.31
C PRO A 110 -4.60 -3.23 17.56
N THR A 111 -4.07 -3.64 18.71
CA THR A 111 -4.06 -2.81 19.92
C THR A 111 -3.07 -1.66 19.75
N ALA A 112 -3.17 -0.64 20.60
CA ALA A 112 -2.21 0.46 20.59
C ALA A 112 -0.78 -0.01 20.94
N GLU A 113 -0.66 -1.03 21.79
CA GLU A 113 0.60 -1.66 22.16
C GLU A 113 1.23 -2.39 20.97
N HIS A 114 0.45 -3.16 20.20
CA HIS A 114 0.94 -3.79 18.98
C HIS A 114 1.45 -2.76 17.98
N ALA A 115 0.67 -1.71 17.70
CA ALA A 115 1.06 -0.65 16.77
C ALA A 115 2.35 0.09 17.23
N ARG A 116 2.53 0.28 18.54
CA ARG A 116 3.74 0.89 19.11
C ARG A 116 4.95 -0.04 18.99
N ASP A 117 4.82 -1.28 19.46
CA ASP A 117 5.95 -2.19 19.66
C ASP A 117 6.43 -2.81 18.34
N LEU A 118 5.51 -3.09 17.41
CA LEU A 118 5.85 -3.60 16.09
C LEU A 118 6.12 -2.49 15.06
N GLY A 119 5.67 -1.26 15.32
CA GLY A 119 6.01 -0.09 14.51
C GLY A 119 7.43 0.47 14.76
N ASP A 120 8.01 0.23 15.95
CA ASP A 120 9.41 0.56 16.24
C ASP A 120 10.33 -0.57 15.74
N LYS A 121 11.18 -0.28 14.74
CA LYS A 121 11.98 -1.30 14.04
C LYS A 121 12.92 -2.08 14.94
N VAL A 122 13.48 -1.44 15.97
CA VAL A 122 14.40 -2.09 16.91
C VAL A 122 13.63 -3.02 17.84
N THR A 123 12.48 -2.56 18.32
CA THR A 123 11.58 -3.33 19.19
C THR A 123 10.98 -4.51 18.45
N ALA A 124 10.43 -4.30 17.25
CA ALA A 124 9.87 -5.32 16.38
C ALA A 124 10.88 -6.44 16.09
N ARG A 125 12.12 -6.06 15.76
CA ARG A 125 13.22 -7.00 15.50
C ARG A 125 13.65 -7.78 16.74
N THR A 126 13.63 -7.13 17.91
CA THR A 126 13.89 -7.79 19.19
C THR A 126 12.80 -8.83 19.49
N LEU A 127 11.54 -8.51 19.23
CA LEU A 127 10.41 -9.44 19.36
C LEU A 127 10.53 -10.60 18.38
N ALA A 128 10.79 -10.32 17.10
CA ALA A 128 11.03 -11.33 16.06
C ALA A 128 12.17 -12.28 16.44
N SER A 129 13.31 -11.75 16.88
CA SER A 129 14.45 -12.57 17.32
C SER A 129 14.10 -13.46 18.53
N LYS A 130 13.35 -12.93 19.50
CA LYS A 130 12.88 -13.71 20.67
C LYS A 130 11.87 -14.79 20.28
N ALA A 131 11.06 -14.54 19.25
CA ALA A 131 10.12 -15.50 18.68
C ALA A 131 10.80 -16.53 17.74
N GLY A 132 12.13 -16.50 17.61
CA GLY A 132 12.87 -17.44 16.76
C GLY A 132 12.81 -17.12 15.27
N VAL A 133 12.31 -15.94 14.90
CA VAL A 133 12.26 -15.50 13.50
C VAL A 133 13.68 -15.13 13.02
N PRO A 134 14.14 -15.68 11.88
CA PRO A 134 15.42 -15.31 11.30
C PRO A 134 15.49 -13.80 11.02
N CYS A 135 16.49 -13.13 11.57
CA CYS A 135 16.75 -11.72 11.33
C CYS A 135 18.16 -11.55 10.79
N THR A 136 18.40 -10.59 9.89
CA THR A 136 19.77 -10.29 9.43
C THR A 136 20.67 -9.85 10.60
N PRO A 137 22.00 -9.94 10.53
CA PRO A 137 22.86 -9.34 11.55
C PRO A 137 22.65 -7.82 11.65
N ALA A 138 22.48 -7.29 12.87
CA ALA A 138 22.23 -5.87 13.10
C ALA A 138 22.86 -5.38 14.41
N TRP A 139 23.07 -4.08 14.53
CA TRP A 139 23.57 -3.44 15.74
C TRP A 139 22.94 -2.05 15.93
N SER A 140 22.50 -1.74 17.15
CA SER A 140 22.01 -0.43 17.55
C SER A 140 22.91 0.15 18.65
N PRO A 141 23.16 1.47 18.67
CA PRO A 141 23.94 2.11 19.73
C PRO A 141 23.21 2.03 21.07
N GLU A 142 23.98 1.83 22.16
CA GLU A 142 23.46 1.93 23.52
C GLU A 142 23.20 3.42 23.87
N PRO A 143 22.20 3.75 24.70
CA PRO A 143 21.83 5.14 25.00
C PRO A 143 22.94 5.99 25.65
N ASP A 144 23.96 5.36 26.22
CA ASP A 144 25.08 5.95 26.95
C ASP A 144 26.41 5.92 26.17
N LEU A 145 26.38 5.58 24.88
CA LEU A 145 27.58 5.61 24.03
C LEU A 145 28.15 7.04 23.96
N SER A 146 29.41 7.21 24.38
CA SER A 146 30.08 8.50 24.37
C SER A 146 30.34 9.00 22.93
N ALA A 147 30.30 10.32 22.71
CA ALA A 147 30.59 10.91 21.40
C ALA A 147 32.04 10.67 20.92
N GLU A 148 32.98 10.46 21.85
CA GLU A 148 34.39 10.17 21.52
C GLU A 148 34.57 8.72 21.04
N ASP A 149 33.82 7.76 21.59
CA ASP A 149 33.90 6.34 21.23
C ASP A 149 33.02 5.96 20.03
N GLU A 150 32.12 6.86 19.64
CA GLU A 150 31.07 6.60 18.67
C GLU A 150 31.64 6.19 17.31
N GLY A 151 32.48 7.04 16.69
CA GLY A 151 33.00 6.80 15.34
C GLY A 151 33.80 5.51 15.19
N THR A 152 34.59 5.14 16.20
CA THR A 152 35.35 3.88 16.22
C THR A 152 34.43 2.68 16.42
N THR A 153 33.40 2.82 17.26
CA THR A 153 32.43 1.75 17.53
C THR A 153 31.58 1.44 16.30
N TRP A 154 31.08 2.45 15.58
CA TRP A 154 30.31 2.24 14.35
C TRP A 154 31.10 1.48 13.29
N ASN A 155 32.35 1.89 13.03
CA ASN A 155 33.22 1.23 12.06
C ASN A 155 33.51 -0.22 12.47
N ARG A 156 33.86 -0.47 13.73
CA ARG A 156 34.07 -1.83 14.25
C ARG A 156 32.83 -2.70 14.08
N LYS A 157 31.65 -2.16 14.41
CA LYS A 157 30.39 -2.90 14.30
C LYS A 157 29.97 -3.18 12.87
N ALA A 158 30.19 -2.25 11.95
CA ALA A 158 29.99 -2.48 10.53
C ALA A 158 30.94 -3.56 9.99
N GLN A 159 32.19 -3.61 10.46
CA GLN A 159 33.14 -4.69 10.11
C GLN A 159 32.72 -6.05 10.69
N GLU A 160 32.24 -6.10 11.94
CA GLU A 160 31.72 -7.33 12.57
C GLU A 160 30.50 -7.89 11.84
N ILE A 161 29.57 -7.01 11.40
CA ILE A 161 28.41 -7.39 10.56
C ILE A 161 28.88 -7.80 9.15
N GLY A 162 29.92 -7.13 8.65
CA GLY A 162 30.50 -7.31 7.32
C GLY A 162 29.80 -6.45 6.27
N TYR A 163 30.58 -5.67 5.52
CA TYR A 163 30.08 -4.86 4.41
C TYR A 163 29.56 -5.71 3.22
N PRO A 164 28.67 -5.16 2.36
CA PRO A 164 27.94 -3.91 2.58
C PRO A 164 26.94 -4.02 3.74
N VAL A 165 26.67 -2.89 4.39
CA VAL A 165 25.68 -2.71 5.48
C VAL A 165 24.70 -1.59 5.11
N LEU A 166 23.56 -1.56 5.79
CA LEU A 166 22.58 -0.49 5.75
C LEU A 166 22.65 0.32 7.04
N VAL A 167 22.66 1.65 6.92
CA VAL A 167 22.30 2.57 8.00
C VAL A 167 20.81 2.86 7.85
N LYS A 168 20.00 2.55 8.87
CA LYS A 168 18.55 2.76 8.85
C LYS A 168 18.09 3.63 10.03
N ALA A 169 17.15 4.55 9.78
CA ALA A 169 16.42 5.25 10.83
C ALA A 169 15.52 4.29 11.63
N VAL A 170 15.45 4.46 12.95
CA VAL A 170 14.60 3.62 13.83
C VAL A 170 13.12 3.84 13.55
N SER A 171 12.70 5.10 13.37
CA SER A 171 11.30 5.48 13.10
C SER A 171 10.99 5.67 11.60
N GLY A 172 11.88 5.22 10.71
CA GLY A 172 11.71 5.42 9.27
C GLY A 172 10.80 4.40 8.61
N GLY A 173 9.96 4.82 7.67
CA GLY A 173 9.09 3.96 6.85
C GLY A 173 9.08 4.37 5.37
N GLY A 174 8.63 3.46 4.48
CA GLY A 174 8.45 3.76 3.05
C GLY A 174 9.73 4.15 2.32
N GLY A 175 10.86 3.53 2.66
CA GLY A 175 12.13 3.73 1.95
C GLY A 175 12.97 4.94 2.35
N LYS A 176 12.48 5.83 3.21
CA LYS A 176 13.19 7.04 3.65
C LYS A 176 14.10 6.78 4.85
N GLY A 177 15.24 7.48 4.93
CA GLY A 177 16.19 7.35 6.03
C GLY A 177 17.01 6.06 6.02
N MET A 178 17.26 5.47 4.84
CA MET A 178 18.11 4.29 4.66
C MET A 178 19.27 4.59 3.71
N ARG A 179 20.48 4.16 4.04
CA ARG A 179 21.67 4.35 3.20
C ARG A 179 22.50 3.08 3.15
N ILE A 180 22.86 2.65 1.94
CA ILE A 180 23.77 1.52 1.75
C ILE A 180 25.19 2.04 1.91
N VAL A 181 25.99 1.31 2.67
CA VAL A 181 27.37 1.62 2.99
C VAL A 181 28.22 0.41 2.61
N ARG A 182 29.18 0.61 1.69
CA ARG A 182 30.04 -0.45 1.12
C ARG A 182 31.37 -0.59 1.82
N ASP A 183 31.81 0.45 2.52
CA ASP A 183 33.06 0.46 3.24
C ASP A 183 33.04 1.48 4.41
N ALA A 184 34.17 1.59 5.10
CA ALA A 184 34.34 2.47 6.25
C ALA A 184 34.34 3.97 5.89
N GLU A 185 34.76 4.32 4.67
CA GLU A 185 34.78 5.71 4.21
C GLU A 185 33.34 6.19 3.97
N GLU A 186 32.55 5.41 3.25
CA GLU A 186 31.13 5.68 3.04
C GLU A 186 30.35 5.77 4.37
N LEU A 187 30.72 4.98 5.38
CA LEU A 187 30.02 4.96 6.68
C LEU A 187 30.13 6.32 7.39
N THR A 188 31.30 6.94 7.31
CA THR A 188 31.62 8.21 7.96
C THR A 188 30.74 9.34 7.42
N GLU A 189 30.41 9.30 6.12
CA GLU A 189 29.53 10.27 5.48
C GLU A 189 28.04 9.93 5.64
N ALA A 190 27.69 8.64 5.52
CA ALA A 190 26.31 8.18 5.54
C ALA A 190 25.64 8.38 6.90
N LEU A 191 26.37 8.21 8.00
CA LEU A 191 25.83 8.29 9.36
C LEU A 191 25.22 9.67 9.70
N PRO A 192 25.95 10.79 9.61
CA PRO A 192 25.38 12.12 9.85
C PRO A 192 24.22 12.45 8.89
N ALA A 193 24.29 11.98 7.65
CA ALA A 193 23.24 12.21 6.66
C ALA A 193 21.94 11.47 7.03
N ALA A 194 22.04 10.19 7.42
CA ALA A 194 20.90 9.41 7.86
C ALA A 194 20.24 10.00 9.12
N ARG A 195 21.04 10.44 10.11
CA ARG A 195 20.52 11.11 11.32
C ARG A 195 19.76 12.39 11.01
N ARG A 196 20.31 13.26 10.16
CA ARG A 196 19.64 14.50 9.75
C ARG A 196 18.32 14.23 9.03
N GLU A 197 18.33 13.26 8.12
CA GLU A 197 17.13 12.85 7.39
C GLU A 197 16.06 12.30 8.34
N ALA A 198 16.46 11.42 9.27
CA ALA A 198 15.59 10.87 10.30
C ALA A 198 14.97 11.96 11.18
N LEU A 199 15.79 12.89 11.69
CA LEU A 199 15.32 14.00 12.52
C LEU A 199 14.34 14.90 11.74
N SER A 200 14.66 15.24 10.50
CA SER A 200 13.80 16.11 9.67
C SER A 200 12.46 15.46 9.28
N SER A 201 12.44 14.14 9.13
CA SER A 201 11.28 13.40 8.62
C SER A 201 10.39 12.84 9.74
N PHE A 202 11.00 12.45 10.85
CA PHE A 202 10.34 11.68 11.92
C PHE A 202 10.53 12.29 13.31
N ASN A 203 11.26 13.41 13.43
CA ASN A 203 11.60 14.03 14.71
C ASN A 203 12.28 13.06 15.70
N ASP A 204 13.03 12.09 15.14
CA ASP A 204 13.81 11.07 15.83
C ASP A 204 15.12 10.89 15.06
N ASP A 205 16.27 11.10 15.70
CA ASP A 205 17.60 11.01 15.07
C ASP A 205 18.26 9.64 15.26
N ARG A 206 17.59 8.68 15.90
CA ARG A 206 18.13 7.35 16.16
C ARG A 206 18.27 6.57 14.84
N VAL A 207 19.42 5.92 14.70
CA VAL A 207 19.78 5.06 13.56
C VAL A 207 20.42 3.76 14.04
N PHE A 208 20.38 2.72 13.23
CA PHE A 208 21.02 1.43 13.49
C PHE A 208 21.72 0.86 12.24
N LEU A 209 22.65 -0.09 12.44
CA LEU A 209 23.27 -0.88 11.37
C LEU A 209 22.52 -2.18 11.15
N GLU A 210 22.41 -2.57 9.89
CA GLU A 210 21.88 -3.86 9.49
C GLU A 210 22.67 -4.43 8.31
N LYS A 211 22.80 -5.76 8.22
CA LYS A 211 23.40 -6.39 7.06
C LYS A 211 22.55 -6.09 5.82
N PHE A 212 23.22 -5.66 4.76
CA PHE A 212 22.58 -5.50 3.47
C PHE A 212 22.47 -6.85 2.76
N VAL A 213 21.25 -7.24 2.38
CA VAL A 213 20.95 -8.48 1.68
C VAL A 213 20.46 -8.13 0.28
N GLU A 214 21.34 -8.22 -0.71
CA GLU A 214 21.00 -8.04 -2.12
C GLU A 214 21.83 -8.95 -3.03
N PRO A 215 21.26 -9.42 -4.16
CA PRO A 215 19.86 -9.25 -4.57
C PRO A 215 18.88 -10.07 -3.70
N ALA A 216 17.68 -9.53 -3.46
CA ALA A 216 16.66 -10.15 -2.61
C ALA A 216 15.24 -9.88 -3.12
N ARG A 217 14.39 -10.89 -2.95
CA ARG A 217 12.94 -10.82 -3.17
C ARG A 217 12.23 -10.37 -1.90
N HIS A 218 11.17 -9.59 -2.01
CA HIS A 218 10.30 -9.18 -0.92
C HIS A 218 9.11 -10.13 -0.84
N ILE A 219 9.13 -11.05 0.11
CA ILE A 219 8.05 -11.99 0.36
C ILE A 219 7.37 -11.62 1.67
N GLU A 220 6.06 -11.69 1.71
CA GLU A 220 5.31 -11.35 2.92
C GLU A 220 4.20 -12.36 3.21
N VAL A 221 3.87 -12.53 4.49
CA VAL A 221 2.89 -13.53 4.95
C VAL A 221 1.72 -12.82 5.63
N GLN A 222 0.51 -13.09 5.15
CA GLN A 222 -0.72 -12.56 5.74
C GLN A 222 -1.03 -13.29 7.04
N VAL A 223 -1.22 -12.53 8.11
CA VAL A 223 -1.67 -13.05 9.41
C VAL A 223 -3.01 -12.43 9.82
N LEU A 224 -3.80 -13.19 10.57
CA LEU A 224 -4.98 -12.72 11.30
C LEU A 224 -4.89 -13.26 12.72
N GLY A 225 -4.76 -12.39 13.72
CA GLY A 225 -4.70 -12.79 15.12
C GLY A 225 -5.97 -12.40 15.88
N ASP A 226 -6.38 -13.19 16.87
CA ASP A 226 -7.60 -12.96 17.64
C ASP A 226 -7.41 -12.09 18.89
N GLY A 227 -6.17 -11.75 19.23
CA GLY A 227 -5.81 -11.04 20.45
C GLY A 227 -5.69 -11.91 21.72
N LYS A 228 -5.75 -13.24 21.59
CA LYS A 228 -5.76 -14.21 22.70
C LYS A 228 -4.86 -15.42 22.44
N GLY A 229 -3.98 -15.32 21.45
CA GLY A 229 -2.97 -16.32 21.08
C GLY A 229 -3.35 -17.19 19.87
N GLU A 230 -4.57 -17.10 19.35
CA GLU A 230 -4.94 -17.76 18.09
C GLU A 230 -4.51 -16.88 16.91
N VAL A 231 -3.84 -17.50 15.94
CA VAL A 231 -3.35 -16.84 14.72
C VAL A 231 -3.65 -17.75 13.55
N ALA A 232 -4.22 -17.18 12.48
CA ALA A 232 -4.36 -17.83 11.18
C ALA A 232 -3.35 -17.26 10.18
N ILE A 233 -2.79 -18.13 9.35
CA ILE A 233 -1.94 -17.77 8.21
C ILE A 233 -2.76 -17.91 6.92
N ILE A 234 -2.76 -16.86 6.11
CA ILE A 234 -3.58 -16.75 4.90
C ILE A 234 -2.66 -16.55 3.69
N GLY A 235 -1.73 -17.47 3.52
CA GLY A 235 -0.78 -17.49 2.40
C GLY A 235 0.30 -16.41 2.41
N ASP A 236 1.10 -16.45 1.36
CA ASP A 236 2.22 -15.55 1.07
C ASP A 236 1.98 -14.74 -0.20
N ARG A 237 2.62 -13.57 -0.26
CA ARG A 237 2.64 -12.67 -1.43
C ARG A 237 4.07 -12.33 -1.82
N GLU A 238 4.26 -12.11 -3.11
CA GLU A 238 5.48 -11.60 -3.71
C GLU A 238 5.27 -10.11 -4.04
N CYS A 239 6.18 -9.25 -3.56
CA CYS A 239 6.08 -7.80 -3.63
C CYS A 239 7.41 -7.14 -4.09
N SER A 240 8.29 -7.89 -4.74
CA SER A 240 9.63 -7.44 -5.14
C SER A 240 9.63 -6.33 -6.19
N LEU A 241 8.62 -6.26 -7.05
CA LEU A 241 8.53 -5.25 -8.09
C LEU A 241 8.06 -3.93 -7.48
N GLN A 242 9.04 -3.19 -6.97
CA GLN A 242 8.84 -1.93 -6.26
C GLN A 242 9.70 -0.81 -6.85
N ARG A 243 9.25 0.43 -6.70
CA ARG A 243 9.98 1.65 -7.04
C ARG A 243 10.12 2.52 -5.81
N ARG A 244 11.36 2.87 -5.46
CA ARG A 244 11.78 3.58 -4.25
C ARG A 244 11.13 2.98 -3.00
N HIS A 245 11.12 1.65 -2.92
CA HIS A 245 10.48 0.87 -1.85
C HIS A 245 8.95 0.99 -1.80
N GLN A 246 8.30 1.46 -2.86
CA GLN A 246 6.85 1.42 -3.04
C GLN A 246 6.51 0.29 -4.01
N LYS A 247 5.76 -0.70 -3.54
CA LYS A 247 5.32 -1.85 -4.33
C LYS A 247 4.46 -1.37 -5.51
N LEU A 248 4.62 -1.99 -6.67
CA LEU A 248 3.90 -1.65 -7.90
C LEU A 248 3.15 -2.85 -8.49
N VAL A 249 3.77 -4.03 -8.42
CA VAL A 249 3.18 -5.30 -8.85
C VAL A 249 3.32 -6.31 -7.73
N GLU A 250 2.23 -6.97 -7.40
CA GLU A 250 2.14 -7.97 -6.33
C GLU A 250 1.46 -9.23 -6.85
N GLU A 251 1.86 -10.40 -6.35
CA GLU A 251 1.19 -11.64 -6.70
C GLU A 251 1.03 -12.60 -5.52
N ALA A 252 -0.03 -13.41 -5.57
CA ALA A 252 -0.29 -14.48 -4.62
C ALA A 252 -0.64 -15.79 -5.37
N PRO A 253 -0.17 -16.95 -4.90
CA PRO A 253 0.93 -17.10 -3.93
C PRO A 253 2.27 -16.60 -4.51
N ALA A 254 3.29 -16.38 -3.68
CA ALA A 254 4.60 -16.00 -4.20
C ALA A 254 5.18 -17.14 -5.07
N ALA A 255 5.57 -16.83 -6.30
CA ALA A 255 6.01 -17.86 -7.26
C ALA A 255 7.41 -18.41 -6.95
N ASN A 256 7.71 -19.64 -7.39
CA ASN A 256 9.06 -20.22 -7.33
C ASN A 256 9.73 -20.16 -5.93
N ILE A 257 8.98 -20.51 -4.88
CA ILE A 257 9.51 -20.70 -3.52
C ILE A 257 9.42 -22.19 -3.18
N ARG A 258 10.53 -22.76 -2.70
CA ARG A 258 10.58 -24.15 -2.23
C ARG A 258 9.64 -24.35 -1.04
N GLY A 259 8.98 -25.51 -0.99
CA GLY A 259 7.98 -25.81 0.03
C GLY A 259 8.51 -25.61 1.45
N GLU A 260 9.72 -26.09 1.74
CA GLU A 260 10.30 -25.99 3.09
C GLU A 260 10.55 -24.53 3.51
N ILE A 261 10.92 -23.67 2.57
CA ILE A 261 11.18 -22.24 2.83
C ILE A 261 9.87 -21.48 3.03
N ARG A 262 8.84 -21.78 2.23
CA ARG A 262 7.50 -21.20 2.42
C ARG A 262 6.93 -21.58 3.79
N GLU A 263 6.98 -22.86 4.15
CA GLU A 263 6.52 -23.35 5.45
C GLU A 263 7.28 -22.68 6.60
N ALA A 264 8.61 -22.54 6.49
CA ALA A 264 9.42 -21.86 7.49
C ALA A 264 9.08 -20.37 7.64
N MET A 265 8.81 -19.64 6.54
CA MET A 265 8.37 -18.24 6.60
C MET A 265 6.99 -18.11 7.25
N GLN A 266 6.05 -18.99 6.88
CA GLN A 266 4.70 -18.98 7.44
C GLN A 266 4.71 -19.29 8.94
N GLU A 267 5.52 -20.25 9.38
CA GLU A 267 5.69 -20.57 10.79
C GLU A 267 6.39 -19.46 11.57
N ALA A 268 7.37 -18.80 10.96
CA ALA A 268 8.03 -17.64 11.56
C ALA A 268 7.05 -16.47 11.74
N ALA A 269 6.19 -16.20 10.74
CA ALA A 269 5.14 -15.18 10.84
C ALA A 269 4.12 -15.52 11.94
N ARG A 270 3.71 -16.79 12.02
CA ARG A 270 2.82 -17.30 13.09
C ARG A 270 3.44 -17.10 14.46
N SER A 271 4.68 -17.54 14.63
CA SER A 271 5.43 -17.46 15.90
C SER A 271 5.57 -16.01 16.39
N LEU A 272 5.88 -15.07 15.50
CA LEU A 272 5.93 -13.65 15.86
C LEU A 272 4.56 -13.14 16.33
N ALA A 273 3.51 -13.37 15.55
CA ALA A 273 2.16 -12.91 15.87
C ALA A 273 1.64 -13.53 17.19
N GLN A 274 1.90 -14.81 17.44
CA GLN A 274 1.54 -15.49 18.68
C GLN A 274 2.34 -14.97 19.89
N SER A 275 3.62 -14.64 19.71
CA SER A 275 4.48 -14.17 20.81
C SER A 275 4.01 -12.84 21.44
N VAL A 276 3.14 -12.11 20.76
CA VAL A 276 2.61 -10.82 21.19
C VAL A 276 1.07 -10.81 21.31
N ASP A 277 0.42 -11.97 21.24
CA ASP A 277 -1.05 -12.09 21.21
C ASP A 277 -1.68 -11.13 20.19
N TYR A 278 -1.16 -11.13 18.96
CA TYR A 278 -1.54 -10.15 17.94
C TYR A 278 -3.06 -10.14 17.67
N ARG A 279 -3.63 -8.95 17.43
CA ARG A 279 -5.06 -8.72 17.18
C ARG A 279 -5.27 -8.13 15.79
N GLY A 280 -6.24 -8.64 15.04
CA GLY A 280 -6.64 -8.13 13.74
C GLY A 280 -5.75 -8.64 12.60
N ALA A 281 -5.86 -8.01 11.43
CA ALA A 281 -5.02 -8.32 10.28
C ALA A 281 -3.63 -7.67 10.43
N GLY A 282 -2.60 -8.39 10.01
CA GLY A 282 -1.25 -7.88 9.92
C GLY A 282 -0.48 -8.61 8.83
N THR A 283 0.71 -8.12 8.50
CA THR A 283 1.57 -8.82 7.53
C THR A 283 3.00 -8.80 8.01
N VAL A 284 3.64 -9.97 8.01
CA VAL A 284 5.05 -10.13 8.34
C VAL A 284 5.84 -10.17 7.04
N GLU A 285 6.73 -9.20 6.87
CA GLU A 285 7.53 -9.03 5.65
C GLU A 285 8.92 -9.65 5.82
N PHE A 286 9.42 -10.26 4.75
CA PHE A 286 10.70 -10.94 4.67
C PHE A 286 11.48 -10.55 3.42
N LEU A 287 12.80 -10.52 3.55
CA LEU A 287 13.73 -10.55 2.41
C LEU A 287 14.17 -11.99 2.18
N LEU A 288 13.83 -12.56 1.03
CA LEU A 288 14.34 -13.84 0.55
C LEU A 288 15.56 -13.58 -0.35
N ASP A 289 16.71 -14.15 -0.01
CA ASP A 289 17.91 -13.95 -0.80
C ASP A 289 17.81 -14.59 -2.20
N ALA A 290 18.71 -14.22 -3.11
CA ALA A 290 18.70 -14.73 -4.48
C ALA A 290 18.99 -16.24 -4.61
N SER A 291 19.53 -16.89 -3.57
CA SER A 291 19.65 -18.35 -3.56
C SER A 291 18.31 -19.04 -3.33
N GLY A 292 17.37 -18.36 -2.67
CA GLY A 292 16.10 -18.94 -2.22
C GLY A 292 16.28 -19.89 -1.05
N ASP A 293 17.43 -19.83 -0.35
CA ASP A 293 17.75 -20.66 0.82
C ASP A 293 17.55 -19.93 2.14
N ASN A 294 17.72 -18.61 2.17
CA ASN A 294 17.64 -17.84 3.41
C ASN A 294 16.63 -16.71 3.27
N PHE A 295 15.80 -16.56 4.30
CA PHE A 295 14.90 -15.44 4.46
C PHE A 295 15.18 -14.72 5.76
N PHE A 296 14.88 -13.43 5.80
CA PHE A 296 15.13 -12.59 6.96
C PHE A 296 13.97 -11.63 7.19
N PHE A 297 13.51 -11.52 8.43
CA PHE A 297 12.51 -10.55 8.87
C PHE A 297 12.92 -9.13 8.48
N LEU A 298 11.99 -8.44 7.83
CA LEU A 298 12.12 -7.04 7.43
C LEU A 298 11.35 -6.14 8.40
N GLU A 299 10.04 -6.33 8.47
CA GLU A 299 9.14 -5.62 9.37
C GLU A 299 7.80 -6.37 9.52
N MET A 300 6.92 -5.86 10.37
CA MET A 300 5.53 -6.29 10.43
C MET A 300 4.64 -5.06 10.28
N ASN A 301 3.82 -5.00 9.24
CA ASN A 301 2.81 -3.96 9.11
C ASN A 301 1.60 -4.35 9.97
N THR A 302 1.25 -3.49 10.92
CA THR A 302 0.16 -3.76 11.87
C THR A 302 -1.17 -3.25 11.35
N ARG A 303 -1.53 -3.67 10.13
CA ARG A 303 -2.75 -3.24 9.43
C ARG A 303 -3.02 -4.17 8.25
N LEU A 304 -4.18 -4.00 7.64
CA LEU A 304 -4.42 -4.52 6.29
C LEU A 304 -3.52 -3.77 5.29
N GLN A 305 -3.07 -4.45 4.24
CA GLN A 305 -2.23 -3.87 3.18
C GLN A 305 -3.02 -3.66 1.89
N VAL A 306 -2.43 -2.91 0.96
CA VAL A 306 -3.07 -2.51 -0.31
C VAL A 306 -3.37 -3.75 -1.15
N GLU A 307 -2.40 -4.67 -1.16
CA GLU A 307 -2.28 -5.93 -1.89
C GLU A 307 -3.01 -7.12 -1.23
N HIS A 308 -3.83 -6.89 -0.20
CA HIS A 308 -4.70 -7.93 0.34
C HIS A 308 -5.65 -8.59 -0.68
N PRO A 309 -6.10 -7.93 -1.78
CA PRO A 309 -7.00 -8.58 -2.75
C PRO A 309 -6.42 -9.84 -3.37
N VAL A 310 -5.12 -9.89 -3.72
CA VAL A 310 -4.54 -11.12 -4.31
C VAL A 310 -4.65 -12.31 -3.35
N THR A 311 -4.56 -12.07 -2.04
CA THR A 311 -4.83 -13.09 -1.01
C THR A 311 -6.31 -13.46 -0.97
N GLU A 312 -7.22 -12.49 -1.01
CA GLU A 312 -8.67 -12.76 -1.01
C GLU A 312 -9.09 -13.64 -2.19
N GLU A 313 -8.63 -13.30 -3.39
CA GLU A 313 -8.97 -13.99 -4.64
C GLU A 313 -8.45 -15.43 -4.66
N VAL A 314 -7.25 -15.66 -4.13
CA VAL A 314 -6.61 -17.00 -4.14
C VAL A 314 -7.15 -17.92 -3.07
N PHE A 315 -7.43 -17.39 -1.88
CA PHE A 315 -7.81 -18.20 -0.72
C PHE A 315 -9.33 -18.18 -0.46
N GLY A 316 -10.10 -17.40 -1.22
CA GLY A 316 -11.55 -17.34 -1.12
C GLY A 316 -12.01 -16.82 0.24
N VAL A 317 -11.38 -15.73 0.70
CA VAL A 317 -11.67 -15.07 1.99
C VAL A 317 -11.96 -13.59 1.76
N ASP A 318 -12.60 -12.95 2.72
CA ASP A 318 -12.78 -11.49 2.76
C ASP A 318 -12.09 -10.94 4.01
N MET A 319 -10.93 -10.32 3.82
CA MET A 319 -10.07 -9.84 4.90
C MET A 319 -10.75 -8.77 5.75
N VAL A 320 -11.56 -7.90 5.15
CA VAL A 320 -12.28 -6.85 5.89
C VAL A 320 -13.37 -7.47 6.78
N LYS A 321 -14.10 -8.47 6.26
CA LYS A 321 -15.08 -9.20 7.07
C LYS A 321 -14.42 -10.04 8.17
N LEU A 322 -13.25 -10.62 7.91
CA LEU A 322 -12.46 -11.33 8.91
C LEU A 322 -11.97 -10.39 10.02
N GLN A 323 -11.48 -9.19 9.67
CA GLN A 323 -11.14 -8.16 10.65
C GLN A 323 -12.33 -7.79 11.53
N TRP A 324 -13.52 -7.65 10.94
CA TRP A 324 -14.75 -7.40 11.70
C TRP A 324 -15.10 -8.55 12.64
N SER A 325 -15.02 -9.79 12.18
CA SER A 325 -15.26 -11.00 13.00
C SER A 325 -14.38 -11.05 14.24
N VAL A 326 -13.09 -10.71 14.09
CA VAL A 326 -12.18 -10.62 15.23
C VAL A 326 -12.55 -9.43 16.13
N ALA A 327 -12.69 -8.23 15.55
CA ALA A 327 -12.87 -6.99 16.32
C ALA A 327 -14.20 -6.95 17.10
N ASN A 328 -15.26 -7.59 16.59
CA ASN A 328 -16.55 -7.67 17.26
C ASN A 328 -16.65 -8.83 18.26
N GLY A 329 -15.58 -9.61 18.43
CA GLY A 329 -15.48 -10.70 19.41
C GLY A 329 -15.99 -12.06 18.94
N THR A 330 -16.37 -12.22 17.67
CA THR A 330 -16.74 -13.53 17.09
C THR A 330 -15.53 -14.47 17.01
N GLY A 331 -14.33 -13.91 16.81
CA GLY A 331 -13.07 -14.67 16.68
C GLY A 331 -12.70 -14.97 15.22
N ILE A 332 -11.72 -15.85 15.04
CA ILE A 332 -11.28 -16.32 13.72
C ILE A 332 -12.23 -17.44 13.26
N PRO A 333 -12.92 -17.31 12.11
CA PRO A 333 -13.79 -18.37 11.62
C PRO A 333 -13.03 -19.66 11.28
N ASP A 334 -13.65 -20.81 11.56
CA ASP A 334 -13.09 -22.13 11.23
C ASP A 334 -12.68 -22.23 9.75
N GLY A 335 -11.52 -22.83 9.52
CA GLY A 335 -10.98 -23.01 8.18
C GLY A 335 -10.48 -21.73 7.51
N THR A 336 -10.27 -20.64 8.26
CA THR A 336 -9.51 -19.47 7.78
C THR A 336 -8.04 -19.82 7.56
N ASP A 337 -7.45 -20.59 8.48
CA ASP A 337 -6.06 -21.04 8.45
C ASP A 337 -5.87 -22.29 7.57
N GLY A 338 -4.67 -22.45 7.02
CA GLY A 338 -4.25 -23.68 6.33
C GLY A 338 -4.92 -23.94 4.98
N ARG A 339 -5.51 -22.92 4.34
CA ARG A 339 -6.07 -23.05 2.99
C ARG A 339 -4.97 -23.23 1.94
N SER A 340 -5.16 -24.16 1.03
CA SER A 340 -4.28 -24.31 -0.14
C SER A 340 -4.75 -23.41 -1.29
N PRO A 341 -3.84 -22.72 -1.99
CA PRO A 341 -4.19 -21.94 -3.18
C PRO A 341 -4.62 -22.88 -4.32
N ASN A 342 -5.65 -22.50 -5.08
CA ASN A 342 -6.11 -23.22 -6.28
C ASN A 342 -6.11 -22.38 -7.55
N SER A 343 -5.57 -21.17 -7.47
CA SER A 343 -5.49 -20.16 -8.50
C SER A 343 -4.24 -19.30 -8.26
N HIS A 344 -3.99 -18.35 -9.16
CA HIS A 344 -2.94 -17.34 -9.00
C HIS A 344 -3.54 -15.98 -9.27
N SER A 345 -3.23 -14.99 -8.44
CA SER A 345 -3.73 -13.63 -8.60
C SER A 345 -2.58 -12.64 -8.66
N ILE A 346 -2.68 -11.66 -9.55
CA ILE A 346 -1.70 -10.60 -9.76
C ILE A 346 -2.43 -9.25 -9.64
N GLU A 347 -1.85 -8.35 -8.86
CA GLU A 347 -2.30 -6.97 -8.72
C GLU A 347 -1.28 -6.02 -9.36
N ILE A 348 -1.79 -4.99 -10.04
CA ILE A 348 -1.03 -3.80 -10.43
C ILE A 348 -1.64 -2.59 -9.76
N ARG A 349 -0.81 -1.82 -9.07
CA ARG A 349 -1.19 -0.48 -8.58
C ARG A 349 -1.25 0.50 -9.73
N VAL A 350 -2.40 1.15 -9.88
CA VAL A 350 -2.62 2.22 -10.84
C VAL A 350 -2.30 3.55 -10.15
N ASN A 351 -1.08 4.03 -10.36
CA ASN A 351 -0.62 5.31 -9.86
C ASN A 351 -0.78 6.36 -10.95
N ALA A 352 -1.34 7.51 -10.62
CA ALA A 352 -1.34 8.71 -11.45
C ALA A 352 0.04 9.39 -11.36
N GLU A 353 1.03 8.78 -11.99
CA GLU A 353 2.42 9.23 -12.06
C GLU A 353 3.03 8.90 -13.43
N ASP A 354 4.06 9.64 -13.83
CA ASP A 354 4.76 9.43 -15.10
C ASP A 354 6.09 8.70 -14.90
N PRO A 355 6.19 7.37 -15.18
CA PRO A 355 7.40 6.61 -14.95
C PRO A 355 8.64 7.14 -15.69
N VAL A 356 8.46 7.73 -16.88
CA VAL A 356 9.57 8.30 -17.68
C VAL A 356 10.06 9.61 -17.10
N ALA A 357 9.15 10.43 -16.56
CA ALA A 357 9.50 11.68 -15.88
C ALA A 357 9.94 11.47 -14.42
N GLY A 358 10.56 10.34 -14.09
CA GLY A 358 11.00 10.03 -12.73
C GLY A 358 9.85 9.81 -11.75
N PHE A 359 8.69 9.39 -12.27
CA PHE A 359 7.43 9.13 -11.57
C PHE A 359 6.93 10.38 -10.83
N MET A 360 6.88 11.49 -11.56
CA MET A 360 6.24 12.72 -11.10
C MET A 360 4.72 12.53 -11.06
N PRO A 361 4.02 13.02 -10.03
CA PRO A 361 2.56 12.92 -9.95
C PRO A 361 1.86 13.58 -11.14
N SER A 362 0.91 12.86 -11.73
CA SER A 362 0.01 13.32 -12.79
C SER A 362 -1.32 13.76 -12.16
N THR A 363 -1.50 15.06 -11.99
CA THR A 363 -2.72 15.63 -11.40
C THR A 363 -3.63 16.22 -12.46
N GLY A 364 -4.94 16.21 -12.22
CA GLY A 364 -5.90 16.81 -13.12
C GLY A 364 -7.25 16.12 -13.11
N ARG A 365 -8.17 16.64 -13.92
CA ARG A 365 -9.49 16.07 -14.08
C ARG A 365 -9.44 14.89 -15.06
N ILE A 366 -9.98 13.76 -14.63
CA ILE A 366 -10.17 12.58 -15.47
C ILE A 366 -11.37 12.85 -16.38
N LEU A 367 -11.15 12.88 -17.69
CA LEU A 367 -12.19 13.09 -18.69
C LEU A 367 -12.87 11.77 -19.08
N ASP A 368 -12.09 10.71 -19.15
CA ASP A 368 -12.55 9.36 -19.46
C ASP A 368 -11.85 8.34 -18.55
N CYS A 369 -12.65 7.48 -17.93
CA CYS A 369 -12.22 6.41 -17.04
C CYS A 369 -13.04 5.16 -17.38
N VAL A 370 -12.39 4.18 -18.00
CA VAL A 370 -12.98 2.89 -18.35
C VAL A 370 -12.17 1.81 -17.67
N TRP A 371 -12.87 1.00 -16.88
CA TRP A 371 -12.30 -0.15 -16.20
C TRP A 371 -12.72 -1.45 -16.91
N PRO A 372 -11.85 -2.46 -16.98
CA PRO A 372 -12.16 -3.74 -17.59
C PRO A 372 -13.20 -4.50 -16.77
N GLN A 373 -13.93 -5.39 -17.42
CA GLN A 373 -14.90 -6.28 -16.79
C GLN A 373 -14.72 -7.69 -17.33
N GLY A 374 -14.88 -8.70 -16.49
CA GLY A 374 -14.75 -10.10 -16.90
C GLY A 374 -14.61 -11.04 -15.73
N GLU A 375 -14.65 -12.34 -16.02
CA GLU A 375 -14.37 -13.37 -15.04
C GLU A 375 -12.92 -13.27 -14.55
N GLY A 376 -12.73 -13.32 -13.23
CA GLY A 376 -11.40 -13.20 -12.61
C GLY A 376 -10.80 -11.80 -12.69
N ILE A 377 -11.57 -10.76 -13.05
CA ILE A 377 -11.12 -9.36 -13.03
C ILE A 377 -11.82 -8.64 -11.89
N ARG A 378 -11.03 -8.09 -10.96
CA ARG A 378 -11.48 -7.23 -9.87
C ARG A 378 -10.80 -5.87 -9.96
N ILE A 379 -11.60 -4.81 -9.81
CA ILE A 379 -11.11 -3.43 -9.78
C ILE A 379 -11.54 -2.76 -8.47
N ASP A 380 -10.54 -2.40 -7.67
CA ASP A 380 -10.70 -1.57 -6.49
C ASP A 380 -10.25 -0.16 -6.87
N THR A 381 -11.19 0.80 -6.98
CA THR A 381 -10.92 2.16 -7.48
C THR A 381 -11.50 3.23 -6.56
N GLY A 382 -10.78 4.35 -6.44
CA GLY A 382 -11.24 5.57 -5.79
C GLY A 382 -11.63 6.67 -6.77
N VAL A 383 -11.63 6.39 -8.08
CA VAL A 383 -11.87 7.38 -9.14
C VAL A 383 -12.79 6.85 -10.25
N GLU A 384 -13.43 7.79 -10.92
CA GLU A 384 -14.31 7.59 -12.09
C GLU A 384 -14.20 8.78 -13.05
N SER A 385 -14.85 8.69 -14.22
CA SER A 385 -14.96 9.82 -15.16
C SER A 385 -15.51 11.07 -14.46
N GLY A 386 -14.80 12.19 -14.61
CA GLY A 386 -15.14 13.46 -13.96
C GLY A 386 -14.43 13.70 -12.62
N SER A 387 -13.83 12.66 -12.01
CA SER A 387 -13.01 12.79 -10.80
C SER A 387 -11.79 13.69 -11.03
N THR A 388 -11.24 14.25 -9.96
CA THR A 388 -10.02 15.07 -10.01
C THR A 388 -8.94 14.48 -9.13
N VAL A 389 -7.78 14.16 -9.71
CA VAL A 389 -6.57 13.77 -8.97
C VAL A 389 -5.86 15.05 -8.53
N THR A 390 -5.67 15.18 -7.22
CA THR A 390 -5.08 16.37 -6.59
C THR A 390 -3.68 16.07 -6.07
N PRO A 391 -2.81 17.09 -5.86
CA PRO A 391 -1.47 16.88 -5.33
C PRO A 391 -1.42 16.65 -3.80
N HIS A 392 -2.58 16.59 -3.12
CA HIS A 392 -2.62 16.54 -1.65
C HIS A 392 -2.36 15.16 -1.06
N TYR A 393 -2.52 14.10 -1.86
CA TYR A 393 -2.50 12.71 -1.41
C TYR A 393 -1.58 11.85 -2.26
N ASP A 394 -1.50 10.57 -1.91
CA ASP A 394 -0.80 9.57 -2.70
C ASP A 394 -1.34 9.48 -4.14
N ALA A 395 -0.46 9.07 -5.06
CA ALA A 395 -0.74 8.98 -6.48
C ALA A 395 -1.58 7.74 -6.85
N MET A 396 -1.71 6.73 -5.98
CA MET A 396 -2.52 5.56 -6.28
C MET A 396 -4.00 5.91 -6.36
N ILE A 397 -4.62 5.60 -7.50
CA ILE A 397 -6.02 5.89 -7.79
C ILE A 397 -6.89 4.63 -7.89
N ALA A 398 -6.29 3.50 -8.22
CA ALA A 398 -6.96 2.21 -8.31
C ALA A 398 -5.96 1.04 -8.25
N LYS A 399 -6.51 -0.17 -8.25
CA LYS A 399 -5.81 -1.44 -8.33
C LYS A 399 -6.51 -2.30 -9.38
N ILE A 400 -5.73 -2.91 -10.28
CA ILE A 400 -6.23 -3.91 -11.23
C ILE A 400 -5.78 -5.26 -10.71
N ILE A 401 -6.73 -6.11 -10.31
CA ILE A 401 -6.47 -7.43 -9.72
C ILE A 401 -7.03 -8.49 -10.65
N VAL A 402 -6.19 -9.43 -11.07
CA VAL A 402 -6.59 -10.46 -12.02
C VAL A 402 -6.19 -11.84 -11.54
N THR A 403 -7.16 -12.75 -11.58
CA THR A 403 -7.02 -14.13 -11.11
C THR A 403 -7.15 -15.12 -12.27
N GLY A 404 -6.15 -15.98 -12.40
CA GLY A 404 -6.08 -17.07 -13.38
C GLY A 404 -6.04 -18.44 -12.72
N SER A 405 -6.20 -19.49 -13.51
CA SER A 405 -6.04 -20.88 -13.02
C SER A 405 -4.60 -21.17 -12.56
N ASP A 406 -3.65 -20.46 -13.15
CA ASP A 406 -2.23 -20.45 -12.81
C ASP A 406 -1.65 -19.07 -13.13
N ARG A 407 -0.35 -18.91 -12.85
CA ARG A 407 0.37 -17.63 -13.03
C ARG A 407 0.43 -17.17 -14.49
N GLU A 408 0.54 -18.10 -15.44
CA GLU A 408 0.59 -17.77 -16.87
C GLU A 408 -0.78 -17.28 -17.37
N ASP A 409 -1.85 -17.97 -16.97
CA ASP A 409 -3.23 -17.54 -17.27
C ASP A 409 -3.55 -16.18 -16.62
N ALA A 410 -3.14 -15.96 -15.36
CA ALA A 410 -3.31 -14.69 -14.67
C ALA A 410 -2.57 -13.55 -15.40
N THR A 411 -1.32 -13.79 -15.82
CA THR A 411 -0.52 -12.82 -16.58
C THR A 411 -1.19 -12.46 -17.90
N ARG A 412 -1.64 -13.45 -18.67
CA ARG A 412 -2.33 -13.23 -19.95
C ARG A 412 -3.61 -12.40 -19.75
N LYS A 413 -4.46 -12.78 -18.80
CA LYS A 413 -5.71 -12.06 -18.48
C LYS A 413 -5.44 -10.63 -18.00
N LEU A 414 -4.36 -10.42 -17.23
CA LEU A 414 -3.98 -9.10 -16.74
C LEU A 414 -3.62 -8.17 -17.90
N VAL A 415 -2.86 -8.65 -18.87
CA VAL A 415 -2.54 -7.88 -20.08
C VAL A 415 -3.81 -7.52 -20.86
N GLU A 416 -4.73 -8.48 -21.05
CA GLU A 416 -6.03 -8.22 -21.70
C GLU A 416 -6.87 -7.19 -20.94
N ALA A 417 -6.87 -7.21 -19.60
CA ALA A 417 -7.57 -6.25 -18.76
C ALA A 417 -6.95 -4.83 -18.86
N ILE A 418 -5.62 -4.74 -18.89
CA ILE A 418 -4.90 -3.47 -19.08
C ILE A 418 -5.23 -2.85 -20.43
N GLU A 419 -5.27 -3.63 -21.51
CA GLU A 419 -5.60 -3.14 -22.86
C GLU A 419 -7.02 -2.57 -22.97
N GLN A 420 -7.92 -3.00 -22.09
CA GLN A 420 -9.30 -2.50 -21.99
C GLN A 420 -9.46 -1.33 -21.01
N THR A 421 -8.38 -0.93 -20.33
CA THR A 421 -8.38 0.17 -19.36
C THR A 421 -8.09 1.50 -20.06
N SER A 422 -8.88 2.53 -19.76
CA SER A 422 -8.65 3.92 -20.22
C SER A 422 -8.72 4.86 -19.02
N ILE A 423 -7.69 5.68 -18.82
CA ILE A 423 -7.69 6.77 -17.83
C ILE A 423 -7.05 7.97 -18.50
N SER A 424 -7.87 8.92 -18.94
CA SER A 424 -7.42 10.05 -19.77
C SER A 424 -7.80 11.38 -19.13
N PRO A 425 -6.92 12.41 -19.18
CA PRO A 425 -5.62 12.47 -19.86
C PRO A 425 -4.43 12.15 -18.93
N LEU A 426 -4.68 11.53 -17.78
CA LEU A 426 -3.63 11.28 -16.79
C LEU A 426 -2.60 10.29 -17.32
N VAL A 427 -1.33 10.54 -17.01
CA VAL A 427 -0.27 9.55 -17.18
C VAL A 427 -0.31 8.63 -15.97
N THR A 428 -0.15 7.33 -16.21
CA THR A 428 -0.21 6.32 -15.16
C THR A 428 0.93 5.32 -15.22
N SER A 429 1.12 4.57 -14.12
CA SER A 429 2.07 3.47 -14.01
C SER A 429 1.69 2.21 -14.81
N ILE A 430 0.47 2.14 -15.37
CA ILE A 430 -0.06 0.94 -16.05
C ILE A 430 0.88 0.41 -17.14
N PRO A 431 1.43 1.22 -18.06
CA PRO A 431 2.27 0.70 -19.14
C PRO A 431 3.57 0.05 -18.62
N LEU A 432 4.17 0.60 -17.56
CA LEU A 432 5.33 0.00 -16.92
C LEU A 432 4.95 -1.34 -16.26
N GLY A 433 3.85 -1.37 -15.50
CA GLY A 433 3.35 -2.60 -14.88
C GLY A 433 3.10 -3.72 -15.91
N ARG A 434 2.50 -3.39 -17.06
CA ARG A 434 2.29 -4.31 -18.18
C ARG A 434 3.61 -4.90 -18.70
N ASP A 435 4.60 -4.05 -18.96
CA ASP A 435 5.85 -4.52 -19.55
C ASP A 435 6.67 -5.34 -18.55
N LEU A 436 6.60 -5.00 -17.25
CA LEU A 436 7.20 -5.79 -16.18
C LEU A 436 6.64 -7.22 -16.16
N VAL A 437 5.31 -7.39 -16.17
CA VAL A 437 4.70 -8.74 -16.14
C VAL A 437 4.88 -9.54 -17.44
N LEU A 438 5.13 -8.85 -18.56
CA LEU A 438 5.46 -9.48 -19.85
C LEU A 438 6.94 -9.86 -19.99
N SER A 439 7.78 -9.46 -19.03
CA SER A 439 9.22 -9.67 -19.11
C SER A 439 9.62 -11.13 -18.88
N ARG A 440 10.79 -11.50 -19.42
CA ARG A 440 11.40 -12.81 -19.13
C ARG A 440 11.76 -12.95 -17.65
N ASP A 441 12.25 -11.87 -17.04
CA ASP A 441 12.61 -11.87 -15.62
C ASP A 441 11.39 -12.19 -14.75
N PHE A 442 10.21 -11.63 -15.08
CA PHE A 442 8.97 -11.97 -14.40
C PHE A 442 8.61 -13.45 -14.58
N ALA A 443 8.62 -13.95 -15.82
CA ALA A 443 8.32 -15.35 -16.12
C ALA A 443 9.25 -16.33 -15.36
N ASP A 444 10.55 -16.03 -15.32
CA ASP A 444 11.59 -16.87 -14.71
C ASP A 444 11.79 -16.61 -13.20
N CYS A 445 11.01 -15.69 -12.62
CA CYS A 445 11.15 -15.23 -11.22
C CYS A 445 12.57 -14.70 -10.90
N GLN A 446 13.19 -14.00 -11.86
CA GLN A 446 14.52 -13.37 -11.76
C GLN A 446 14.42 -11.86 -11.59
N PHE A 447 13.50 -11.41 -10.73
CA PHE A 447 13.33 -10.00 -10.38
C PHE A 447 13.51 -9.82 -8.87
N TYR A 448 13.94 -8.62 -8.49
CA TYR A 448 14.31 -8.29 -7.12
C TYR A 448 13.80 -6.91 -6.75
N THR A 449 13.91 -6.58 -5.47
CA THR A 449 13.53 -5.31 -4.84
C THR A 449 14.09 -4.03 -5.48
N ARG A 450 15.02 -4.14 -6.43
CA ARG A 450 15.65 -3.02 -7.15
C ARG A 450 15.65 -3.19 -8.67
N SER A 451 14.90 -4.14 -9.22
CA SER A 451 14.84 -4.35 -10.66
C SER A 451 14.29 -3.13 -11.40
N ILE A 452 13.37 -2.35 -10.80
CA ILE A 452 12.84 -1.14 -11.44
C ILE A 452 13.92 -0.04 -11.56
N GLU A 453 14.70 0.21 -10.50
CA GLU A 453 15.78 1.20 -10.52
C GLU A 453 17.09 0.70 -11.14
N GLY A 454 17.21 -0.61 -11.34
CA GLY A 454 18.34 -1.26 -11.99
C GLY A 454 18.01 -1.56 -13.45
N ASP A 455 17.55 -2.79 -13.68
CA ASP A 455 17.37 -3.39 -15.01
C ASP A 455 16.36 -2.62 -15.89
N TRP A 456 15.42 -1.91 -15.27
CA TRP A 456 14.37 -1.15 -15.95
C TRP A 456 14.55 0.38 -15.87
N SER A 457 15.72 0.85 -15.43
CA SER A 457 15.97 2.30 -15.26
C SER A 457 15.87 3.11 -16.55
N ASP A 458 16.15 2.48 -17.70
CA ASP A 458 16.06 3.09 -19.03
C ASP A 458 14.73 2.80 -19.75
N TRP A 459 13.73 2.21 -19.08
CA TRP A 459 12.43 1.92 -19.66
C TRP A 459 11.78 3.18 -20.25
N GLN A 460 11.17 3.04 -21.42
CA GLN A 460 10.51 4.12 -22.13
C GLN A 460 9.03 3.82 -22.30
N MET A 461 8.21 4.88 -22.26
CA MET A 461 6.80 4.78 -22.60
C MET A 461 6.65 4.23 -24.02
N PRO A 462 5.73 3.27 -24.26
CA PRO A 462 5.45 2.79 -25.61
C PRO A 462 5.08 3.95 -26.53
N GLU A 463 5.69 4.00 -27.72
CA GLU A 463 5.37 5.04 -28.70
C GLU A 463 3.92 4.90 -29.18
N VAL A 464 3.17 6.01 -29.13
CA VAL A 464 1.89 6.09 -29.84
C VAL A 464 2.19 6.25 -31.33
N PRO A 465 1.69 5.39 -32.23
CA PRO A 465 1.98 5.52 -33.65
C PRO A 465 1.61 6.92 -34.17
N GLY A 466 2.48 7.52 -34.98
CA GLY A 466 2.32 8.89 -35.46
C GLY A 466 0.98 9.14 -36.17
N ASP A 467 0.45 8.13 -36.85
CA ASP A 467 -0.86 8.18 -37.52
C ASP A 467 -2.00 8.39 -36.52
N TRP A 468 -1.94 7.80 -35.33
CA TRP A 468 -2.94 8.03 -34.27
C TRP A 468 -2.87 9.45 -33.74
N THR A 469 -1.67 10.01 -33.59
CA THR A 469 -1.48 11.40 -33.20
C THR A 469 -2.10 12.34 -34.24
N ALA A 470 -1.89 12.06 -35.53
CA ALA A 470 -2.50 12.81 -36.63
C ALA A 470 -4.03 12.64 -36.68
N ILE A 471 -4.55 11.43 -36.44
CA ILE A 471 -6.00 11.16 -36.39
C ILE A 471 -6.65 11.88 -35.22
N LEU A 472 -6.06 11.81 -34.01
CA LEU A 472 -6.54 12.51 -32.83
C LEU A 472 -6.50 14.03 -33.03
N ALA A 473 -5.42 14.56 -33.60
CA ALA A 473 -5.32 15.98 -33.95
C ALA A 473 -6.39 16.41 -34.96
N ALA A 474 -6.65 15.59 -36.00
CA ALA A 474 -7.70 15.86 -36.98
C ALA A 474 -9.12 15.77 -36.37
N CYS A 475 -9.38 14.79 -35.52
CA CYS A 475 -10.64 14.64 -34.79
C CYS A 475 -10.86 15.82 -33.84
N ALA A 476 -9.84 16.19 -33.05
CA ALA A 476 -9.86 17.37 -32.20
C ALA A 476 -10.13 18.63 -33.02
N GLN A 477 -9.39 18.87 -34.11
CA GLN A 477 -9.60 20.02 -34.99
C GLN A 477 -11.03 20.08 -35.55
N LYS A 478 -11.63 18.94 -35.90
CA LYS A 478 -13.01 18.87 -36.41
C LYS A 478 -14.07 19.18 -35.35
N VAL A 479 -13.84 18.76 -34.10
CA VAL A 479 -14.71 19.08 -32.95
C VAL A 479 -14.53 20.54 -32.51
N LEU A 480 -13.31 21.07 -32.62
CA LEU A 480 -12.91 22.42 -32.20
C LEU A 480 -13.15 23.50 -33.25
N SER A 481 -13.32 23.12 -34.52
CA SER A 481 -13.61 24.06 -35.60
C SER A 481 -15.02 24.62 -35.37
N PRO A 482 -15.19 25.94 -35.19
CA PRO A 482 -16.51 26.53 -35.09
C PRO A 482 -17.24 26.23 -36.39
N THR A 483 -18.29 25.42 -36.33
CA THR A 483 -19.18 25.17 -37.46
C THR A 483 -19.94 26.46 -37.77
N GLY A 484 -19.34 27.34 -38.58
CA GLY A 484 -20.08 28.32 -39.35
C GLY A 484 -20.84 27.55 -40.44
N SER A 485 -22.16 27.47 -40.40
CA SER A 485 -22.99 28.59 -40.85
C SER A 485 -24.31 28.70 -40.08
N GLY A 486 -24.45 29.77 -39.30
CA GLY A 486 -25.73 30.16 -38.70
C GLY A 486 -25.58 31.44 -37.89
N ARG A 487 -26.02 32.56 -38.46
CA ARG A 487 -25.97 33.89 -37.84
C ARG A 487 -26.61 33.91 -36.43
N ASN A 488 -25.86 34.51 -35.49
CA ASN A 488 -26.30 35.21 -34.28
C ASN A 488 -27.37 34.55 -33.39
N LYS A 489 -26.95 34.05 -32.22
CA LYS A 489 -27.62 34.27 -30.93
C LYS A 489 -26.65 33.99 -29.77
N ALA A 490 -26.40 35.02 -28.97
CA ALA A 490 -25.71 35.12 -27.68
C ALA A 490 -24.68 34.04 -27.30
N ARG A 491 -23.41 34.44 -27.15
CA ARG A 491 -22.38 33.66 -26.43
C ARG A 491 -22.86 33.39 -24.99
N PRO A 492 -22.88 32.12 -24.52
CA PRO A 492 -22.92 31.86 -23.09
C PRO A 492 -21.61 32.39 -22.48
N ARG A 493 -21.69 33.27 -21.48
CA ARG A 493 -20.52 33.54 -20.62
C ARG A 493 -20.32 32.32 -19.72
N GLY A 494 -19.11 31.78 -19.69
CA GLY A 494 -18.75 30.63 -18.83
C GLY A 494 -18.63 29.28 -19.55
N SER A 495 -18.23 29.25 -20.83
CA SER A 495 -17.89 27.97 -21.47
C SER A 495 -16.52 27.46 -21.02
N CYS A 496 -16.30 26.14 -21.02
CA CYS A 496 -15.03 25.46 -20.71
C CYS A 496 -13.79 26.04 -21.44
N TRP A 497 -13.99 26.77 -22.53
CA TRP A 497 -12.95 27.46 -23.30
C TRP A 497 -12.30 28.64 -22.56
N ASP A 498 -12.94 29.25 -21.56
CA ASP A 498 -12.33 30.33 -20.76
C ASP A 498 -11.34 29.80 -19.70
N GLN A 499 -11.37 28.48 -19.41
CA GLN A 499 -10.55 27.83 -18.39
C GLN A 499 -9.34 27.07 -18.95
N LEU A 500 -9.33 26.77 -20.24
CA LEU A 500 -8.20 26.10 -20.90
C LEU A 500 -7.14 27.13 -21.28
N GLN A 501 -6.33 27.54 -20.29
CA GLN A 501 -5.11 28.31 -20.52
C GLN A 501 -4.13 27.51 -21.40
N GLY A 502 -4.18 27.74 -22.71
CA GLY A 502 -2.98 27.66 -23.54
C GLY A 502 -2.77 26.44 -24.42
N VAL A 503 -3.74 25.52 -24.58
CA VAL A 503 -3.60 24.49 -25.62
C VAL A 503 -4.03 25.09 -26.97
N ARG A 504 -3.04 25.50 -27.75
CA ARG A 504 -3.15 25.77 -29.19
C ARG A 504 -2.48 24.63 -29.96
N PRO A 505 -2.97 24.31 -31.17
CA PRO A 505 -2.64 23.09 -31.91
C PRO A 505 -1.16 22.88 -32.15
#